data_AF-A0A951N7J0-F1
#
_entry.id   AF-A0A951N7J0-F1
#
_cell.length_a   1.000
_cell.length_b   1.000
_cell.length_c   1.000
_cell.angle_alpha   90.00
_cell.angle_beta   90.00
_cell.angle_gamma   90.00
#
_symmetry.space_group_name_H-M   'P 1'
#
loop_
_entity.id
_entity.type
_entity.pdbx_description
1 polymer ?
#
loop_
_entity_poly.entity_id
_entity_poly.type
_entity_poly.pdbx_seq_one_letter_code
_entity_poly.pdbx_strand_id
1 'polypeptide(L)'
;KRPIANAVWRHDETLEEGHYSRSYQDRWRELNFDWGNNPEAAASIALRWTLGHGVSTAIVGTKNPSRWTQNAALLEAGPLDAALFESIGARWREVGGEKWTGKS
;
A
#
# COMPACT_ATOMS: atom_id res chain seq x y z
N LYS A 1 -15.39 -3.83 9.07
CA LYS A 1 -14.17 -3.00 8.84
C LYS A 1 -13.78 -3.15 7.36
N ARG A 2 -13.79 -2.07 6.56
CA ARG A 2 -13.32 -2.13 5.16
C ARG A 2 -11.80 -1.92 5.17
N PRO A 3 -10.98 -2.74 4.50
CA PRO A 3 -9.53 -2.53 4.47
C PRO A 3 -9.21 -1.22 3.75
N ILE A 4 -8.45 -0.34 4.41
CA ILE A 4 -8.05 0.99 3.92
C ILE A 4 -7.36 0.89 2.56
N ALA A 5 -6.56 -0.17 2.36
CA ALA A 5 -5.89 -0.46 1.12
C ALA A 5 -6.89 -0.53 -0.06
N ASN A 6 -7.99 -1.30 -0.01
CA ASN A 6 -8.86 -1.41 -1.19
C ASN A 6 -9.51 -0.09 -1.68
N ALA A 7 -9.59 0.95 -0.83
CA ALA A 7 -10.16 2.25 -1.20
C ALA A 7 -9.16 3.15 -1.94
N VAL A 8 -7.88 3.08 -1.57
CA VAL A 8 -6.80 3.92 -2.15
C VAL A 8 -6.52 3.57 -3.62
N TRP A 9 -6.97 2.40 -4.08
CA TRP A 9 -6.55 1.75 -5.34
C TRP A 9 -7.69 1.68 -6.36
N ARG A 10 -8.90 2.05 -5.93
CA ARG A 10 -10.14 1.91 -6.71
C ARG A 10 -10.77 3.24 -7.10
N HIS A 11 -10.34 4.34 -6.52
CA HIS A 11 -11.01 5.63 -6.72
C HIS A 11 -10.01 6.68 -7.21
N ASP A 12 -10.05 6.93 -8.52
CA ASP A 12 -9.59 8.20 -9.13
C ASP A 12 -10.43 9.38 -8.61
N GLU A 13 -11.67 9.11 -8.17
CA GLU A 13 -12.54 10.09 -7.54
C GLU A 13 -12.03 10.44 -6.12
N THR A 14 -11.87 11.73 -5.88
CA THR A 14 -11.54 12.27 -4.56
C THR A 14 -12.64 11.91 -3.57
N LEU A 15 -12.31 11.14 -2.51
CA LEU A 15 -13.29 10.78 -1.48
C LEU A 15 -13.86 12.04 -0.80
N GLU A 16 -15.12 11.98 -0.36
CA GLU A 16 -15.77 13.10 0.35
C GLU A 16 -15.01 13.49 1.63
N GLU A 17 -15.09 14.78 1.99
CA GLU A 17 -14.53 15.29 3.25
C GLU A 17 -15.14 14.57 4.46
N GLY A 18 -14.30 14.12 5.40
CA GLY A 18 -14.71 13.40 6.60
C GLY A 18 -14.61 11.86 6.51
N HIS A 19 -14.37 11.28 5.33
CA HIS A 19 -14.12 9.84 5.24
C HIS A 19 -12.71 9.50 5.77
N TYR A 20 -12.62 8.59 6.74
CA TYR A 20 -11.35 8.23 7.40
C TYR A 20 -10.25 7.72 6.43
N SER A 21 -10.63 7.28 5.23
CA SER A 21 -9.68 6.86 4.18
C SER A 21 -9.15 8.01 3.31
N ARG A 22 -9.71 9.22 3.42
CA ARG A 22 -9.28 10.40 2.65
C ARG A 22 -7.83 10.77 2.97
N SER A 23 -7.48 10.84 4.26
CA SER A 23 -6.10 11.10 4.68
C SER A 23 -5.10 10.06 4.16
N TYR A 24 -5.54 8.81 3.98
CA TYR A 24 -4.71 7.78 3.36
C TYR A 24 -4.60 7.93 1.84
N GLN A 25 -5.68 8.35 1.17
CA GLN A 25 -5.68 8.64 -0.28
C GLN A 25 -4.77 9.84 -0.59
N ASP A 26 -4.84 10.90 0.22
CA ASP A 26 -3.99 12.09 0.07
C ASP A 26 -2.52 11.73 0.27
N ARG A 27 -2.19 11.00 1.33
CA ARG A 27 -0.82 10.47 1.56
C ARG A 27 -0.34 9.62 0.40
N TRP A 28 -1.20 8.76 -0.15
CA TRP A 28 -0.85 7.93 -1.31
C TRP A 28 -0.52 8.76 -2.55
N ARG A 29 -1.33 9.79 -2.83
CA ARG A 29 -1.07 10.74 -3.92
C ARG A 29 0.23 11.53 -3.68
N GLU A 30 0.50 11.96 -2.45
CA GLU A 30 1.72 12.67 -2.07
C GLU A 30 2.99 11.79 -2.24
N LEU A 31 2.89 10.49 -1.96
CA LEU A 31 3.99 9.54 -2.19
C LEU A 31 4.38 9.46 -3.67
N ASN A 32 3.39 9.57 -4.57
CA ASN A 32 3.57 9.66 -6.02
C ASN A 32 4.54 8.61 -6.59
N PHE A 33 4.33 7.34 -6.22
CA PHE A 33 5.13 6.25 -6.77
C PHE A 33 4.77 5.99 -8.23
N ASP A 34 5.78 5.80 -9.09
CA ASP A 34 5.58 5.51 -10.53
C ASP A 34 4.73 4.26 -10.77
N TRP A 35 4.84 3.28 -9.87
CA TRP A 35 4.09 2.03 -9.89
C TRP A 35 2.70 2.13 -9.22
N GLY A 36 2.42 3.25 -8.53
CA GLY A 36 1.23 3.42 -7.68
C GLY A 36 -0.10 3.46 -8.43
N ASN A 37 -0.08 3.78 -9.73
CA ASN A 37 -1.27 3.80 -10.59
C ASN A 37 -1.62 2.43 -11.20
N ASN A 38 -0.75 1.42 -11.06
CA ASN A 38 -1.04 0.05 -11.46
C ASN A 38 -1.47 -0.76 -10.22
N PRO A 39 -2.76 -1.12 -10.08
CA PRO A 39 -3.25 -1.75 -8.86
C PRO A 39 -2.64 -3.12 -8.55
N GLU A 40 -2.18 -3.85 -9.55
CA GLU A 40 -1.55 -5.17 -9.37
C GLU A 40 -0.08 -5.02 -8.98
N ALA A 41 0.66 -4.17 -9.70
CA ALA A 41 2.06 -3.88 -9.40
C ALA A 41 2.21 -3.31 -7.99
N ALA A 42 1.37 -2.33 -7.67
CA ALA A 42 1.41 -1.73 -6.36
C ALA A 42 1.06 -2.79 -5.28
N ALA A 43 0.13 -3.73 -5.51
CA ALA A 43 -0.31 -4.69 -4.49
C ALA A 43 0.81 -5.71 -4.23
N SER A 44 1.49 -6.13 -5.29
CA SER A 44 2.70 -6.94 -5.21
C SER A 44 3.78 -6.25 -4.38
N ILE A 45 4.09 -4.99 -4.71
CA ILE A 45 5.13 -4.22 -4.02
C ILE A 45 4.77 -4.02 -2.55
N ALA A 46 3.53 -3.64 -2.24
CA ALA A 46 3.07 -3.43 -0.87
C ALA A 46 3.13 -4.71 -0.03
N LEU A 47 2.71 -5.86 -0.58
CA LEU A 47 2.79 -7.15 0.12
C LEU A 47 4.24 -7.56 0.38
N ARG A 48 5.09 -7.50 -0.64
CA ARG A 48 6.49 -7.92 -0.56
C ARG A 48 7.30 -7.01 0.36
N TRP A 49 7.03 -5.70 0.33
CA TRP A 49 7.62 -4.73 1.25
C TRP A 49 7.21 -5.02 2.70
N THR A 50 5.92 -5.28 2.95
CA THR A 50 5.42 -5.64 4.29
C THR A 50 6.09 -6.89 4.84
N LEU A 51 6.17 -7.96 4.03
CA LEU A 51 6.82 -9.21 4.44
C LEU A 51 8.34 -9.07 4.62
N GLY A 52 8.98 -8.15 3.88
CA GLY A 52 10.40 -7.85 4.00
C GLY A 52 10.83 -7.32 5.37
N HIS A 53 9.90 -6.82 6.19
CA HIS A 53 10.16 -6.40 7.57
C HIS A 53 10.27 -7.56 8.58
N GLY A 54 10.31 -8.81 8.13
CA GLY A 54 10.44 -9.98 9.02
C GLY A 54 9.18 -10.29 9.83
N VAL A 55 8.02 -9.78 9.39
CA VAL A 55 6.73 -10.13 10.00
C VAL A 55 6.35 -11.58 9.67
N SER A 56 5.77 -12.29 10.63
CA SER A 56 5.37 -13.69 10.42
C SER A 56 4.17 -13.84 9.47
N THR A 57 3.30 -12.83 9.40
CA THR A 57 2.02 -12.90 8.68
C THR A 57 1.60 -11.55 8.12
N ALA A 58 1.15 -11.51 6.86
CA ALA A 58 0.45 -10.39 6.27
C ALA A 58 -1.06 -10.70 6.12
N ILE A 59 -1.93 -9.84 6.65
CA ILE A 59 -3.39 -10.03 6.59
C ILE A 59 -3.95 -9.18 5.45
N VAL A 60 -4.51 -9.83 4.43
CA VAL A 60 -5.15 -9.12 3.31
C VAL A 60 -6.66 -9.25 3.39
N GLY A 61 -7.36 -8.12 3.45
CA GLY A 61 -8.82 -8.11 3.40
C GLY A 61 -9.33 -7.99 1.98
N THR A 62 -10.18 -8.92 1.54
CA THR A 62 -10.84 -8.91 0.23
C THR A 62 -12.30 -9.33 0.36
N LYS A 63 -13.17 -8.77 -0.48
CA LYS A 63 -14.54 -9.28 -0.68
C LYS A 63 -14.63 -10.26 -1.87
N ASN A 64 -13.57 -10.36 -2.65
CA ASN A 64 -13.46 -11.28 -3.78
C ASN A 64 -12.51 -12.43 -3.40
N PRO A 65 -13.01 -13.67 -3.30
CA PRO A 65 -12.18 -14.83 -2.97
C PRO A 65 -11.01 -15.07 -3.93
N SER A 66 -11.14 -14.73 -5.22
CA SER A 66 -10.06 -14.95 -6.20
C SER A 66 -8.82 -14.11 -5.91
N ARG A 67 -8.95 -13.02 -5.14
CA ARG A 67 -7.83 -12.17 -4.72
C ARG A 67 -6.83 -12.89 -3.82
N TRP A 68 -7.24 -13.95 -3.10
CA TRP A 68 -6.31 -14.74 -2.31
C TRP A 68 -5.27 -15.43 -3.17
N THR A 69 -5.72 -16.14 -4.21
CA THR A 69 -4.84 -16.82 -5.17
C THR A 69 -3.98 -15.81 -5.93
N GLN A 70 -4.55 -14.68 -6.35
CA GLN A 70 -3.79 -13.62 -7.01
C GLN A 70 -2.69 -13.06 -6.11
N ASN A 71 -3.01 -12.70 -4.86
CA ASN A 71 -2.01 -12.19 -3.92
C ASN A 71 -0.91 -13.22 -3.63
N ALA A 72 -1.26 -14.51 -3.55
CA ALA A 72 -0.28 -15.58 -3.39
C ALA A 72 0.66 -15.66 -4.61
N ALA A 73 0.12 -15.60 -5.83
CA ALA A 73 0.92 -15.58 -7.05
C ALA A 73 1.87 -14.37 -7.13
N LEU A 74 1.44 -13.20 -6.66
CA LEU A 74 2.30 -12.00 -6.60
C LEU A 74 3.52 -12.16 -5.69
N LEU A 75 3.50 -13.11 -4.74
CA LEU A 75 4.63 -13.41 -3.85
C LEU A 75 5.66 -14.35 -4.48
N GLU A 76 5.33 -15.06 -5.55
CA GLU A 76 6.28 -15.94 -6.26
C GLU A 76 7.47 -15.18 -6.84
N ALA A 77 7.32 -13.86 -7.05
CA ALA A 77 8.39 -12.96 -7.46
C ALA A 77 9.50 -12.76 -6.39
N GLY A 78 9.34 -13.31 -5.18
CA GLY A 78 10.34 -13.27 -4.11
C GLY A 78 10.46 -11.92 -3.40
N PRO A 79 11.53 -11.66 -2.63
CA PRO A 79 11.77 -10.37 -1.98
C PRO A 79 11.91 -9.23 -3.00
N LEU A 80 11.60 -7.99 -2.60
CA LEU A 80 11.91 -6.82 -3.44
C LEU A 80 13.42 -6.66 -3.60
N ASP A 81 13.83 -6.04 -4.70
CA ASP A 81 15.19 -5.53 -4.82
C ASP A 81 15.50 -4.56 -3.67
N ALA A 82 16.74 -4.60 -3.16
CA ALA A 82 17.14 -3.83 -2.00
C ALA A 82 17.01 -2.31 -2.23
N ALA A 83 17.33 -1.83 -3.44
CA ALA A 83 17.20 -0.41 -3.75
C ALA A 83 15.73 0.04 -3.76
N LEU A 84 14.84 -0.78 -4.33
CA LEU A 84 13.41 -0.50 -4.29
C LEU A 84 12.87 -0.54 -2.85
N PHE A 85 13.25 -1.55 -2.07
CA PHE A 85 12.83 -1.69 -0.66
C PHE A 85 13.19 -0.45 0.17
N GLU A 86 14.45 -0.01 0.08
CA GLU A 86 14.93 1.18 0.81
C GLU A 86 14.32 2.49 0.29
N SER A 87 14.13 2.61 -1.04
CA SER A 87 13.54 3.81 -1.65
C SER A 87 12.13 4.10 -1.14
N ILE A 88 11.33 3.05 -0.89
CA ILE A 88 9.98 3.19 -0.35
C ILE A 88 10.05 3.83 1.04
N GLY A 89 10.88 3.28 1.94
CA GLY A 89 11.04 3.82 3.29
C GLY A 89 11.61 5.24 3.30
N ALA A 90 12.54 5.54 2.39
CA ALA A 90 13.08 6.90 2.22
C ALA A 90 12.00 7.89 1.77
N ARG A 91 11.16 7.50 0.79
CA ARG A 91 10.06 8.34 0.30
C ARG A 91 9.04 8.66 1.39
N TRP A 92 8.69 7.67 2.21
CA TRP A 92 7.81 7.88 3.36
C TRP A 92 8.38 8.88 4.37
N ARG A 93 9.70 8.85 4.63
CA ARG A 93 10.37 9.82 5.53
C ARG A 93 10.43 11.22 4.93
N GLU A 94 10.76 11.32 3.64
CA GLU A 94 10.87 12.57 2.89
C GLU A 94 9.55 13.34 2.88
N VAL A 95 8.45 12.64 2.53
CA VAL A 95 7.14 13.27 2.35
C VAL A 95 6.38 13.35 3.69
N GLY A 96 6.49 12.33 4.52
CA GLY A 96 5.67 12.19 5.73
C GLY A 96 6.11 13.03 6.92
N GLY A 97 7.42 13.19 7.14
CA GLY A 97 8.01 14.00 8.23
C GLY A 97 7.24 13.97 9.56
N GLU A 98 7.19 15.10 10.26
CA GLU A 98 6.34 15.30 11.46
C GLU A 98 4.85 15.49 11.12
N LYS A 99 4.52 15.67 9.83
CA LYS A 99 3.16 16.01 9.37
C LYS A 99 2.21 14.82 9.40
N TRP A 100 2.70 13.61 9.14
CA TRP A 100 1.88 12.41 9.14
C TRP A 100 1.85 11.77 10.52
N THR A 101 1.22 12.46 11.49
CA THR A 101 0.92 11.83 12.77
C THR A 101 -0.05 10.66 12.55
N GLY A 102 0.34 9.49 13.05
CA GLY A 102 -0.57 8.38 13.23
C GLY A 102 -1.39 8.67 14.49
N LYS A 103 -2.72 8.69 14.40
CA LYS A 103 -3.52 8.42 15.59
C LYS A 103 -3.33 6.93 15.90
N SER A 104 -2.47 6.65 16.87
CA SER A 104 -2.42 5.35 17.57
C SER A 104 -3.78 5.04 18.17
#